data_AF-A0A7C1IID6-F1
#
_entry.id   AF-A0A7C1IID6-F1
#
_cell.length_a   1.000
_cell.length_b   1.000
_cell.length_c   1.000
_cell.angle_alpha   90.00
_cell.angle_beta   90.00
_cell.angle_gamma   90.00
#
_symmetry.space_group_name_H-M   'P 1'
#
loop_
_entity.id
_entity.type
_entity.pdbx_description
1 polymer ?
#
loop_
_entity_poly.entity_id
_entity_poly.type
_entity_poly.pdbx_seq_one_letter_code
_entity_poly.pdbx_strand_id
1 'polypeptide(L)'
;MARRKQQDAEGPIRHPLLVYYNLGKRYRPPALLLVFIGLLSFLPSFINELENDFVEPGALAAAGVVIVLVGVAFWLFSLLAKRRAYVQCLPDVLLIRTPFYKVPISYRRLKMAQPVQVSQVFPRESLKGMGKPLMKPLLAMTAVELHMKSWPTSKKRLKRFMSHYLFSPRSEAWILIVPNYGMLIRQIDAASHRKMETDQGRASSYEDPIERLTRY
;
A
#
# COMPACT_ATOMS: atom_id res chain seq x y z
N MET A 1 18.04 19.21 26.85
CA MET A 1 18.00 19.36 25.38
C MET A 1 18.71 18.24 24.59
N ALA A 2 19.59 17.42 25.20
CA ALA A 2 20.37 16.39 24.47
C ALA A 2 19.56 15.15 23.99
N ARG A 3 18.47 14.76 24.67
CA ARG A 3 17.64 13.60 24.26
C ARG A 3 16.81 13.84 22.98
N ARG A 4 16.56 15.10 22.60
CA ARG A 4 15.74 15.44 21.43
C ARG A 4 16.47 15.14 20.10
N LYS A 5 17.80 15.34 20.06
CA LYS A 5 18.62 15.11 18.86
C LYS A 5 18.84 13.63 18.49
N GLN A 6 18.76 12.70 19.45
CA GLN A 6 18.99 11.28 19.17
C GLN A 6 17.78 10.56 18.56
N GLN A 7 16.54 11.03 18.83
CA GLN A 7 15.33 10.46 18.20
C GLN A 7 15.08 10.95 16.77
N ASP A 8 15.70 12.06 16.37
CA ASP A 8 15.54 12.66 15.02
C ASP A 8 16.55 12.11 14.00
N ALA A 9 17.52 11.29 14.42
CA ALA A 9 18.57 10.75 13.54
C ALA A 9 18.16 9.46 12.79
N GLU A 10 17.19 8.70 13.32
CA GLU A 10 16.59 7.59 12.59
C GLU A 10 15.43 8.13 11.73
N GLY A 11 15.70 8.27 10.43
CA GLY A 11 14.67 8.69 9.48
C GLY A 11 13.38 7.85 9.60
N PRO A 12 12.22 8.42 9.23
CA PRO A 12 10.92 7.81 9.52
C PRO A 12 10.82 6.38 8.97
N ILE A 13 10.64 5.41 9.88
CA ILE A 13 10.63 3.98 9.57
C ILE A 13 9.49 3.65 8.61
N ARG A 14 9.79 2.88 7.56
CA ARG A 14 8.83 2.45 6.54
C ARG A 14 8.35 1.03 6.84
N HIS A 15 7.05 0.87 6.96
CA HIS A 15 6.40 -0.42 7.18
C HIS A 15 5.84 -0.95 5.86
N PRO A 16 6.38 -2.02 5.28
CA PRO A 16 5.90 -2.52 3.99
C PRO A 16 4.48 -3.07 4.12
N LEU A 17 3.63 -2.74 3.15
CA LEU A 17 2.26 -3.26 3.09
C LEU A 17 2.26 -4.66 2.47
N LEU A 18 2.00 -5.67 3.29
CA LEU A 18 2.14 -7.07 2.90
C LEU A 18 1.13 -7.53 1.85
N VAL A 19 -0.03 -6.86 1.76
CA VAL A 19 -1.02 -7.10 0.70
C VAL A 19 -0.39 -6.91 -0.68
N TYR A 20 0.34 -5.81 -0.89
CA TYR A 20 0.98 -5.51 -2.17
C TYR A 20 2.28 -6.28 -2.38
N TYR A 21 2.99 -6.60 -1.30
CA TYR A 21 4.14 -7.49 -1.35
C TYR A 21 3.77 -8.87 -1.92
N ASN A 22 2.69 -9.46 -1.40
CA ASN A 22 2.19 -10.75 -1.87
C ASN A 22 1.58 -10.67 -3.27
N LEU A 23 0.96 -9.53 -3.61
CA LEU A 23 0.48 -9.26 -4.96
C LEU A 23 1.64 -9.35 -5.96
N GLY A 24 2.72 -8.62 -5.71
CA GLY A 24 3.92 -8.67 -6.54
C GLY A 24 4.49 -10.09 -6.64
N LYS A 25 4.69 -10.77 -5.51
CA LYS A 25 5.22 -12.16 -5.48
C LYS A 25 4.40 -13.11 -6.38
N ARG A 26 3.07 -12.94 -6.41
CA ARG A 26 2.18 -13.81 -7.18
C ARG A 26 2.17 -13.54 -8.68
N TYR A 27 2.22 -12.29 -9.11
CA TYR A 27 2.18 -11.97 -10.55
C TYR A 27 3.52 -12.15 -11.25
N ARG A 28 4.62 -12.36 -10.52
CA ARG A 28 5.95 -12.50 -11.11
C ARG A 28 6.10 -13.77 -11.96
N PRO A 29 5.69 -14.99 -11.53
CA PRO A 29 5.83 -16.18 -12.37
C PRO A 29 4.98 -16.13 -13.65
N PRO A 30 3.68 -15.76 -13.64
CA PRO A 30 2.90 -15.63 -14.86
C PRO A 30 3.48 -14.59 -15.83
N ALA A 31 4.01 -13.48 -15.31
CA ALA A 31 4.64 -12.46 -16.15
C ALA A 31 5.87 -13.00 -16.89
N LEU A 32 6.72 -13.77 -16.20
CA LEU A 32 7.88 -14.42 -16.82
C LEU A 32 7.46 -15.48 -17.84
N LEU A 33 6.39 -16.23 -17.56
CA LEU A 33 5.83 -17.22 -18.47
C LEU A 33 5.34 -16.54 -19.76
N LEU A 34 4.64 -15.41 -19.67
CA LEU A 34 4.24 -14.63 -20.84
C LEU A 34 5.44 -14.15 -21.65
N VAL A 35 6.48 -13.60 -21.01
CA VAL A 35 7.71 -13.21 -21.72
C VAL A 35 8.35 -14.42 -22.41
N PHE A 36 8.40 -15.57 -21.74
CA PHE A 36 8.97 -16.79 -22.30
C PHE A 36 8.17 -17.32 -23.50
N ILE A 37 6.84 -17.40 -23.39
CA ILE A 37 5.96 -17.78 -24.51
C ILE A 37 6.11 -16.81 -25.67
N GLY A 38 6.09 -15.51 -25.39
CA GLY A 38 6.23 -14.50 -26.43
C GLY A 38 7.57 -14.61 -27.15
N LEU A 39 8.65 -14.97 -26.42
CA LEU A 39 9.97 -15.22 -27.01
C LEU A 39 10.01 -16.52 -27.82
N LEU A 40 9.34 -17.58 -27.35
CA LEU A 40 9.16 -18.84 -28.08
C LEU A 40 8.41 -18.63 -29.41
N SER A 41 7.46 -17.69 -29.46
CA SER A 41 6.73 -17.37 -30.69
C SER A 41 7.61 -16.83 -31.83
N PHE A 42 8.85 -16.40 -31.55
CA PHE A 42 9.82 -15.99 -32.58
C PHE A 42 10.62 -17.14 -33.18
N LEU A 43 10.64 -18.33 -32.56
CA LEU A 43 11.44 -19.47 -33.04
C LEU A 43 11.14 -19.88 -34.50
N PRO A 44 9.87 -19.94 -34.96
CA PRO A 44 9.56 -20.28 -36.35
C PRO A 44 10.13 -19.29 -37.36
N SER A 45 10.41 -18.04 -36.96
CA SER A 45 11.03 -17.04 -37.84
C SER A 45 12.54 -17.27 -38.06
N PHE A 46 13.18 -18.08 -37.21
CA PHE A 46 14.61 -18.41 -37.32
C PHE A 46 14.86 -19.83 -37.83
N ILE A 47 13.87 -20.72 -37.70
CA ILE A 47 13.98 -22.13 -38.09
C ILE A 47 12.88 -22.43 -39.10
N ASN A 48 13.25 -22.48 -40.38
CA ASN A 48 12.33 -22.72 -41.50
C ASN A 48 11.62 -24.10 -41.40
N GLU A 49 12.19 -25.06 -40.65
CA GLU A 49 11.59 -26.38 -40.41
C GLU A 49 10.39 -26.34 -39.45
N LEU A 50 10.18 -25.22 -38.74
CA LEU A 50 9.02 -24.99 -37.86
C LEU A 50 7.92 -24.15 -38.54
N GLU A 51 8.13 -23.78 -39.81
CA GLU A 51 7.15 -23.06 -40.61
C GLU A 51 5.92 -23.94 -40.82
N ASN A 52 4.74 -23.43 -40.44
CA ASN A 52 3.47 -24.13 -40.59
C ASN A 52 2.63 -23.38 -41.62
N ASP A 53 2.08 -24.09 -42.60
CA ASP A 53 1.20 -23.54 -43.64
C ASP A 53 -0.09 -22.88 -43.11
N PHE A 54 -0.46 -23.17 -41.85
CA PHE A 54 -1.68 -22.64 -41.23
C PHE A 54 -1.54 -21.22 -40.68
N VAL A 55 -0.32 -20.74 -40.40
CA VAL A 55 -0.12 -19.43 -39.76
C VAL A 55 1.12 -18.74 -40.33
N GLU A 56 0.90 -17.60 -40.96
CA GLU A 56 1.96 -16.78 -41.52
C GLU A 56 3.00 -16.41 -40.43
N PRO A 57 4.30 -16.69 -40.63
CA PRO A 57 5.34 -16.45 -39.62
C PRO A 57 5.39 -15.00 -39.12
N GLY A 58 5.08 -14.03 -39.98
CA GLY A 58 5.01 -12.61 -39.63
C GLY A 58 3.91 -12.28 -38.61
N ALA A 59 2.75 -12.94 -38.69
CA ALA A 59 1.65 -12.75 -37.74
C ALA A 59 1.98 -13.34 -36.36
N LEU A 60 2.64 -14.51 -36.33
CA LEU A 60 3.13 -15.12 -35.09
C LEU A 60 4.19 -14.25 -34.39
N ALA A 61 5.13 -13.69 -35.16
CA ALA A 61 6.14 -12.78 -34.63
C ALA A 61 5.50 -11.51 -34.04
N ALA A 62 4.53 -10.91 -34.73
CA ALA A 62 3.80 -9.74 -34.24
C ALA A 62 3.03 -10.04 -32.95
N ALA A 63 2.34 -11.18 -32.89
CA ALA A 63 1.67 -11.64 -31.66
C ALA A 63 2.67 -11.88 -30.52
N GLY A 64 3.83 -12.47 -30.83
CA GLY A 64 4.95 -12.67 -29.90
C GLY A 64 5.41 -11.35 -29.27
N VAL A 65 5.61 -10.30 -30.08
CA VAL A 65 5.96 -8.94 -29.59
C VAL A 65 4.92 -8.44 -28.58
N VAL A 66 3.63 -8.52 -28.91
CA VAL A 66 2.55 -8.06 -28.02
C VAL A 66 2.55 -8.83 -26.71
N ILE A 67 2.70 -10.16 -26.76
CA ILE A 67 2.75 -11.03 -25.58
C ILE A 67 3.95 -10.69 -24.70
N VAL A 68 5.13 -10.46 -25.30
CA VAL A 68 6.34 -10.03 -24.56
C VAL A 68 6.11 -8.69 -23.90
N LEU A 69 5.58 -7.69 -24.62
CA LEU A 69 5.32 -6.35 -24.06
C LEU A 69 4.35 -6.42 -22.87
N VAL A 70 3.28 -7.21 -22.99
CA VAL A 70 2.34 -7.45 -21.90
C VAL A 70 3.05 -8.13 -20.73
N GLY A 71 3.83 -9.18 -20.98
CA GLY A 71 4.60 -9.89 -19.95
C GLY A 71 5.57 -8.98 -19.20
N VAL A 72 6.32 -8.13 -19.92
CA VAL A 72 7.24 -7.14 -19.34
C VAL A 72 6.48 -6.11 -18.51
N ALA A 73 5.35 -5.60 -19.01
CA ALA A 73 4.51 -4.66 -18.27
C ALA A 73 3.99 -5.26 -16.95
N PHE A 74 3.50 -6.50 -16.98
CA PHE A 74 3.08 -7.23 -15.77
C PHE A 74 4.24 -7.49 -14.81
N TRP A 75 5.42 -7.81 -15.33
CA TRP A 75 6.61 -8.03 -14.51
C TRP A 75 7.06 -6.74 -13.82
N LEU A 76 7.08 -5.64 -14.55
CA LEU A 76 7.40 -4.31 -14.02
C LEU A 76 6.38 -3.88 -12.95
N PHE A 77 5.09 -4.07 -13.23
CA PHE A 77 4.01 -3.84 -12.26
C PHE A 77 4.22 -4.64 -10.97
N SER A 78 4.55 -5.93 -11.07
CA SER A 78 4.84 -6.80 -9.94
C SER A 78 6.00 -6.27 -9.08
N LEU A 79 7.05 -5.76 -9.73
CA LEU A 79 8.22 -5.20 -9.06
C LEU A 79 7.88 -3.89 -8.33
N LEU A 80 7.09 -3.02 -8.96
CA LEU A 80 6.58 -1.79 -8.35
C LEU A 80 5.68 -2.10 -7.14
N ALA A 81 4.77 -3.07 -7.28
CA ALA A 81 3.86 -3.48 -6.21
C ALA A 81 4.62 -3.92 -4.96
N LYS A 82 5.69 -4.70 -5.14
CA LYS A 82 6.53 -5.19 -4.04
C LYS A 82 7.32 -4.08 -3.33
N ARG A 83 7.87 -3.12 -4.07
CA ARG A 83 8.84 -2.13 -3.53
C ARG A 83 8.21 -0.81 -3.07
N ARG A 84 7.08 -0.39 -3.65
CA ARG A 84 6.55 0.98 -3.42
C ARG A 84 5.42 1.07 -2.40
N ALA A 85 4.86 -0.06 -1.97
CA ALA A 85 3.74 -0.04 -1.04
C ALA A 85 4.21 -0.09 0.42
N TYR A 86 4.05 1.01 1.15
CA TYR A 86 4.44 1.12 2.55
C TYR A 86 3.58 2.13 3.32
N VAL A 87 3.59 2.01 4.63
CA VAL A 87 3.04 2.99 5.58
C VAL A 87 4.20 3.63 6.32
N GLN A 88 4.13 4.94 6.50
CA GLN A 88 5.18 5.70 7.17
C GLN A 88 4.54 6.77 8.06
N CYS A 89 4.94 6.81 9.33
CA CYS A 89 4.54 7.86 10.25
C CYS A 89 5.49 9.06 10.06
N LEU A 90 4.98 10.16 9.49
CA LEU A 90 5.68 11.44 9.45
C LEU A 90 5.22 12.30 10.65
N PRO A 91 5.94 13.38 11.02
CA PRO A 91 5.57 14.22 12.16
C PRO A 91 4.14 14.79 12.08
N ASP A 92 3.69 15.21 10.90
CA ASP A 92 2.38 15.86 10.72
C ASP A 92 1.28 14.95 10.17
N VAL A 93 1.66 13.90 9.44
CA VAL A 93 0.73 13.02 8.74
C VAL A 93 1.18 11.56 8.79
N LEU A 94 0.21 10.65 8.79
CA LEU A 94 0.43 9.26 8.45
C LEU A 94 0.36 9.10 6.93
N LEU A 95 1.44 8.69 6.29
CA LEU A 95 1.49 8.47 4.85
C LEU A 95 1.23 7.00 4.53
N ILE A 96 0.13 6.73 3.83
CA ILE A 96 -0.12 5.43 3.19
C ILE A 96 0.27 5.56 1.72
N ARG A 97 1.30 4.82 1.30
CA ARG A 97 1.72 4.75 -0.09
C ARG A 97 1.37 3.39 -0.67
N THR A 98 0.63 3.41 -1.76
CA THR A 98 0.37 2.26 -2.63
C THR A 98 1.21 2.41 -3.91
N PRO A 99 1.21 1.42 -4.82
CA PRO A 99 2.07 1.48 -6.00
C PRO A 99 1.80 2.70 -6.90
N PHE A 100 0.54 3.14 -6.97
CA PHE A 100 0.09 4.25 -7.83
C PHE A 100 -0.35 5.50 -7.07
N TYR A 101 -0.68 5.38 -5.78
CA TYR A 101 -1.30 6.45 -5.03
C TYR A 101 -0.59 6.72 -3.71
N LYS A 102 -0.56 7.99 -3.31
CA LYS A 102 -0.09 8.45 -2.00
C LYS A 102 -1.26 9.10 -1.28
N VAL A 103 -1.53 8.67 -0.06
CA VAL A 103 -2.61 9.20 0.76
C VAL A 103 -2.04 9.69 2.07
N PRO A 104 -1.82 11.01 2.22
CA PRO A 104 -1.50 11.61 3.51
C PRO A 104 -2.76 11.67 4.37
N ILE A 105 -2.66 11.19 5.61
CA ILE A 105 -3.74 11.19 6.59
C ILE A 105 -3.30 12.04 7.78
N SER A 106 -4.05 13.11 8.07
CA SER A 106 -3.80 13.90 9.27
C SER A 106 -4.12 13.09 10.53
N TYR A 107 -3.26 13.17 11.54
CA TYR A 107 -3.49 12.53 12.86
C TYR A 107 -4.79 12.99 13.52
N ARG A 108 -5.28 14.20 13.23
CA ARG A 108 -6.58 14.70 13.73
C ARG A 108 -7.78 13.87 13.26
N ARG A 109 -7.66 13.21 12.10
CA ARG A 109 -8.69 12.34 11.53
C ARG A 109 -8.64 10.92 12.10
N LEU A 110 -7.58 10.57 12.81
CA LEU A 110 -7.46 9.26 13.44
C LEU A 110 -8.27 9.25 14.74
N LYS A 111 -8.98 8.15 14.96
CA LYS A 111 -9.72 7.90 16.20
C LYS A 111 -8.91 6.98 17.11
N MET A 112 -8.45 5.85 16.57
CA MET A 112 -7.74 4.82 17.33
C MET A 112 -7.00 3.88 16.36
N ALA A 113 -5.84 3.40 16.76
CA ALA A 113 -5.14 2.29 16.11
C ALA A 113 -5.18 1.07 17.03
N GLN A 114 -5.71 -0.05 16.55
CA GLN A 114 -5.79 -1.27 17.35
C GLN A 114 -5.29 -2.49 16.56
N PRO A 115 -4.66 -3.47 17.23
CA PRO A 115 -4.31 -4.73 16.59
C PRO A 115 -5.59 -5.54 16.32
N VAL A 116 -5.66 -6.16 15.16
CA VAL A 116 -6.75 -7.09 14.80
C VAL A 116 -6.20 -8.28 14.03
N GLN A 117 -6.76 -9.47 14.25
CA GLN A 117 -6.41 -10.62 13.45
C GLN A 117 -6.99 -10.49 12.03
N VAL A 118 -6.18 -10.70 10.99
CA VAL A 118 -6.63 -10.57 9.59
C VAL A 118 -7.79 -11.53 9.27
N SER A 119 -7.76 -12.75 9.80
CA SER A 119 -8.85 -13.73 9.63
C SER A 119 -10.19 -13.30 10.24
N GLN A 120 -10.18 -12.45 11.27
CA GLN A 120 -11.41 -11.92 11.86
C GLN A 120 -12.03 -10.82 10.99
N VAL A 121 -11.20 -10.05 10.27
CA VAL A 121 -11.66 -8.97 9.39
C VAL A 121 -12.05 -9.52 8.02
N PHE A 122 -11.28 -10.48 7.50
CA PHE A 122 -11.49 -11.13 6.22
C PHE A 122 -11.59 -12.65 6.42
N PRO A 123 -12.81 -13.16 6.74
CA PRO A 123 -13.05 -14.59 6.89
C PRO A 123 -12.65 -15.37 5.65
N ARG A 124 -12.18 -16.62 5.82
CA ARG A 124 -11.74 -17.49 4.72
C ARG A 124 -12.85 -17.71 3.69
N GLU A 125 -14.08 -17.74 4.17
CA GLU A 125 -15.32 -17.97 3.42
C GLU A 125 -15.70 -16.75 2.57
N SER A 126 -15.36 -15.54 3.03
CA SER A 126 -15.60 -14.30 2.28
C SER A 126 -14.63 -14.09 1.11
N LEU A 127 -13.48 -14.79 1.12
CA LEU A 127 -12.45 -14.65 0.10
C LEU A 127 -12.81 -15.45 -1.15
N LYS A 128 -13.16 -14.74 -2.23
CA LYS A 128 -13.51 -15.34 -3.53
C LYS A 128 -12.44 -15.08 -4.60
N GLY A 129 -12.38 -15.99 -5.58
CA GLY A 129 -11.58 -15.86 -6.80
C GLY A 129 -10.12 -15.52 -6.57
N MET A 130 -9.62 -14.48 -7.26
CA MET A 130 -8.23 -14.06 -7.18
C MET A 130 -7.82 -13.52 -5.80
N GLY A 131 -8.76 -13.16 -4.93
CA GLY A 131 -8.49 -12.66 -3.58
C GLY A 131 -8.01 -13.70 -2.58
N LYS A 132 -8.52 -14.94 -2.71
CA LYS A 132 -8.24 -16.04 -1.78
C LYS A 132 -6.74 -16.39 -1.69
N PRO A 133 -6.04 -16.70 -2.79
CA PRO A 133 -4.60 -16.99 -2.73
C PRO A 133 -3.73 -15.77 -2.36
N LEU A 134 -4.21 -14.53 -2.58
CA LEU A 134 -3.52 -13.32 -2.16
C LEU A 134 -3.53 -13.18 -0.63
N MET A 135 -4.70 -13.39 -0.03
CA MET A 135 -4.94 -13.19 1.40
C MET A 135 -4.59 -14.40 2.25
N LYS A 136 -4.64 -15.62 1.71
CA LYS A 136 -4.34 -16.88 2.42
C LYS A 136 -3.09 -16.82 3.32
N PRO A 137 -1.90 -16.37 2.85
CA PRO A 137 -0.71 -16.27 3.70
C PRO A 137 -0.79 -15.18 4.78
N LEU A 138 -1.70 -14.20 4.64
CA LEU A 138 -1.84 -13.07 5.56
C LEU A 138 -2.88 -13.32 6.66
N LEU A 139 -3.74 -14.34 6.52
CA LEU A 139 -4.83 -14.61 7.46
C LEU A 139 -4.35 -14.90 8.89
N ALA A 140 -3.18 -15.52 9.03
CA ALA A 140 -2.57 -15.82 10.32
C ALA A 140 -1.87 -14.60 10.95
N MET A 141 -1.77 -13.48 10.23
CA MET A 141 -1.09 -12.29 10.71
C MET A 141 -2.04 -11.35 11.47
N THR A 142 -1.44 -10.52 12.31
CA THR A 142 -2.10 -9.38 12.93
C THR A 142 -1.92 -8.14 12.05
N ALA A 143 -3.01 -7.44 11.80
CA ALA A 143 -3.05 -6.15 11.12
C ALA A 143 -3.29 -5.02 12.12
N VAL A 144 -2.99 -3.80 11.70
CA VAL A 144 -3.42 -2.60 12.43
C VAL A 144 -4.73 -2.12 11.80
N GLU A 145 -5.81 -2.18 12.57
CA GLU A 145 -7.07 -1.53 12.22
C GLU A 145 -7.03 -0.08 12.71
N LEU A 146 -7.02 0.83 11.76
CA LEU A 146 -6.92 2.25 12.01
C LEU A 146 -8.27 2.91 11.79
N HIS A 147 -8.98 3.18 12.89
CA HIS A 147 -10.29 3.82 12.89
C HIS A 147 -10.17 5.30 12.55
N MET A 148 -11.00 5.75 11.61
CA MET A 148 -11.02 7.11 11.15
C MET A 148 -12.29 7.83 11.62
N LYS A 149 -12.15 9.13 11.94
CA LYS A 149 -13.28 10.05 12.09
C LYS A 149 -13.88 10.39 10.72
N SER A 150 -13.03 10.58 9.71
CA SER A 150 -13.44 10.88 8.34
C SER A 150 -12.35 10.51 7.34
N TRP A 151 -12.74 10.09 6.13
CA TRP A 151 -11.78 9.76 5.07
C TRP A 151 -11.05 11.02 4.55
N PRO A 152 -9.78 10.89 4.14
CA PRO A 152 -9.02 12.00 3.55
C PRO A 152 -9.55 12.39 2.16
N THR A 153 -10.23 11.46 1.47
CA THR A 153 -10.86 11.64 0.16
C THR A 153 -12.07 10.71 0.10
N SER A 154 -12.96 10.86 -0.88
CA SER A 154 -14.13 9.98 -1.00
C SER A 154 -13.72 8.49 -1.00
N LYS A 155 -14.36 7.70 -0.11
CA LYS A 155 -14.09 6.26 0.05
C LYS A 155 -14.21 5.50 -1.28
N LYS A 156 -15.16 5.89 -2.14
CA LYS A 156 -15.34 5.33 -3.50
C LYS A 156 -14.10 5.53 -4.37
N ARG A 157 -13.48 6.72 -4.35
CA ARG A 157 -12.26 7.01 -5.12
C ARG A 157 -11.08 6.20 -4.58
N LEU A 158 -10.93 6.14 -3.25
CA LEU A 158 -9.88 5.36 -2.61
C LEU A 158 -10.01 3.86 -2.94
N LYS A 159 -11.22 3.29 -2.84
CA LYS A 159 -11.49 1.88 -3.21
C LYS A 159 -11.26 1.56 -4.69
N ARG A 160 -11.32 2.56 -5.58
CA ARG A 160 -11.04 2.37 -7.02
C ARG A 160 -9.53 2.26 -7.29
N PHE A 161 -8.70 3.03 -6.58
CA PHE A 161 -7.25 3.08 -6.82
C PHE A 161 -6.44 2.17 -5.87
N MET A 162 -7.05 1.74 -4.77
CA MET A 162 -6.40 0.92 -3.75
C MET A 162 -7.06 -0.44 -3.63
N SER A 163 -6.32 -1.40 -3.06
CA SER A 163 -6.84 -2.74 -2.84
C SER A 163 -8.01 -2.69 -1.86
N HIS A 164 -9.07 -3.45 -2.15
CA HIS A 164 -10.22 -3.59 -1.25
C HIS A 164 -9.81 -4.09 0.15
N TYR A 165 -8.72 -4.88 0.24
CA TYR A 165 -8.21 -5.44 1.50
C TYR A 165 -7.56 -4.42 2.44
N LEU A 166 -7.40 -3.17 2.00
CA LEU A 166 -6.98 -2.07 2.88
C LEU A 166 -8.15 -1.43 3.63
N PHE A 167 -9.40 -1.81 3.33
CA PHE A 167 -10.59 -1.21 3.93
C PHE A 167 -11.32 -2.23 4.78
N SER A 168 -11.68 -1.84 6.00
CA SER A 168 -12.49 -2.68 6.87
C SER A 168 -13.91 -2.84 6.28
N PRO A 169 -14.47 -4.05 6.23
CA PRO A 169 -15.87 -4.25 5.82
C PRO A 169 -16.85 -3.88 6.95
N ARG A 170 -16.40 -3.89 8.20
CA ARG A 170 -17.23 -3.70 9.41
C ARG A 170 -17.29 -2.26 9.92
N SER A 171 -16.30 -1.43 9.57
CA SER A 171 -16.12 -0.11 10.18
C SER A 171 -15.46 0.88 9.21
N GLU A 172 -15.49 2.16 9.56
CA GLU A 172 -14.75 3.22 8.86
C GLU A 172 -13.28 3.20 9.29
N ALA A 173 -12.57 2.14 8.89
CA ALA A 173 -11.18 1.91 9.25
C ALA A 173 -10.32 1.43 8.08
N TRP A 174 -9.03 1.76 8.14
CA TRP A 174 -8.00 1.14 7.31
C TRP A 174 -7.51 -0.15 7.95
N ILE A 175 -7.21 -1.14 7.12
CA ILE A 175 -6.55 -2.39 7.53
C ILE A 175 -5.14 -2.40 6.98
N LEU A 176 -4.16 -2.22 7.87
CA LEU A 176 -2.75 -2.15 7.52
C LEU A 176 -2.07 -3.45 7.95
N ILE A 177 -1.84 -4.34 6.98
CA ILE A 177 -1.14 -5.61 7.22
C ILE A 177 0.35 -5.37 7.03
N VAL A 178 1.08 -5.31 8.14
CA VAL A 178 2.52 -4.99 8.19
C VAL A 178 3.26 -6.05 9.03
N PRO A 179 4.56 -6.28 8.81
CA PRO A 179 5.32 -7.28 9.58
C PRO A 179 5.38 -6.97 11.09
N ASN A 180 5.57 -5.70 11.45
CA ASN A 180 5.73 -5.26 12.83
C ASN A 180 4.61 -4.28 13.22
N TYR A 181 3.42 -4.85 13.44
CA TYR A 181 2.21 -4.08 13.78
C TYR A 181 2.37 -3.29 15.08
N GLY A 182 3.06 -3.85 16.08
CA GLY A 182 3.28 -3.22 17.37
C GLY A 182 4.11 -1.94 17.28
N MET A 183 5.18 -1.97 16.47
CA MET A 183 5.96 -0.76 16.19
C MET A 183 5.16 0.31 15.44
N LEU A 184 4.32 -0.09 14.47
CA LEU A 184 3.47 0.86 13.75
C LEU A 184 2.47 1.56 14.69
N ILE A 185 1.80 0.80 15.57
CA ILE A 185 0.85 1.37 16.55
C ILE A 185 1.58 2.37 17.46
N ARG A 186 2.70 1.96 18.07
CA ARG A 186 3.52 2.85 18.93
C ARG A 186 3.91 4.15 18.24
N GLN A 187 4.29 4.08 16.96
CA GLN A 187 4.66 5.26 16.19
C GLN A 187 3.46 6.16 15.87
N ILE A 188 2.30 5.59 15.56
CA ILE A 188 1.06 6.34 15.33
C ILE A 188 0.64 7.07 16.61
N ASP A 189 0.65 6.39 17.75
CA ASP A 189 0.25 6.97 19.03
C ASP A 189 1.23 8.09 19.43
N ALA A 190 2.53 7.83 19.37
CA ALA A 190 3.56 8.84 19.67
C ALA A 190 3.49 10.06 18.74
N ALA A 191 3.17 9.89 17.47
CA ALA A 191 2.99 11.02 16.54
C ALA A 191 1.68 11.77 16.80
N SER A 192 0.59 11.05 17.14
CA SER A 192 -0.70 11.65 17.45
C SER A 192 -0.64 12.51 18.71
N HIS A 193 -0.01 12.01 19.78
CA HIS A 193 0.20 12.77 21.03
C HIS A 193 1.03 14.03 20.79
N ARG A 194 2.17 13.92 20.09
CA ARG A 194 3.00 15.08 19.74
C ARG A 194 2.22 16.13 18.95
N LYS A 195 1.35 15.69 18.04
CA LYS A 195 0.52 16.63 17.26
C LYS A 195 -0.50 17.35 18.15
N MET A 196 -1.12 16.64 19.08
CA MET A 196 -2.06 17.23 20.05
C MET A 196 -1.37 18.27 20.95
N GLU A 197 -0.19 17.94 21.50
CA GLU A 197 0.60 18.88 22.32
C GLU A 197 1.01 20.13 21.54
N THR A 198 1.42 19.96 20.28
CA THR A 198 1.79 21.09 19.40
C THR A 198 0.58 21.97 19.10
N ASP A 199 -0.58 21.38 18.89
CA ASP A 199 -1.82 22.09 18.62
C ASP A 199 -2.32 22.84 19.89
N GLN A 200 -2.19 22.23 21.07
CA GLN A 200 -2.50 22.87 22.36
C GLN A 200 -1.56 24.02 22.70
N GLY A 201 -0.25 23.84 22.52
CA GLY A 201 0.74 24.89 22.76
C GLY A 201 0.54 26.10 21.83
N ARG A 202 0.12 25.86 20.58
CA ARG A 202 -0.26 26.94 19.65
C ARG A 202 -1.52 27.68 20.08
N ALA A 203 -2.53 26.97 20.58
CA ALA A 203 -3.75 27.59 21.08
C ALA A 203 -3.48 28.46 22.32
N SER A 204 -2.64 27.99 23.25
CA SER A 204 -2.25 28.76 24.44
C SER A 204 -1.34 29.95 24.14
N SER A 205 -0.57 29.92 23.04
CA SER A 205 0.28 31.04 22.62
C SER A 205 -0.49 32.13 21.86
N TYR A 206 -1.76 31.88 21.52
CA TYR A 206 -2.66 32.92 21.02
C TYR A 206 -3.15 33.72 22.23
N GLU A 207 -2.30 34.61 22.75
CA GLU A 207 -2.74 35.66 23.68
C GLU A 207 -3.94 36.36 23.06
N ASP A 208 -5.05 36.36 23.78
CA ASP A 208 -6.30 36.95 23.34
C ASP A 208 -6.02 38.42 22.94
N PRO A 209 -6.37 38.87 21.72
CA PRO A 209 -6.17 40.28 21.33
C PRO A 209 -6.80 41.26 22.33
N ILE A 210 -7.78 40.82 23.13
CA ILE A 210 -8.37 41.61 24.22
C ILE A 210 -7.40 41.80 25.39
N GLU A 211 -6.58 40.80 25.75
CA GLU A 211 -5.57 40.94 26.81
C GLU A 211 -4.40 41.87 26.42
N ARG A 212 -4.15 42.06 25.11
CA ARG A 212 -3.20 43.08 24.64
C ARG A 212 -3.72 44.50 24.83
N LEU A 213 -5.03 44.69 24.76
CA LEU A 213 -5.64 46.01 24.90
C LEU A 213 -5.73 46.45 26.37
N THR A 214 -5.73 45.53 27.33
CA THR A 214 -5.70 45.84 28.77
C THR A 214 -4.31 46.15 29.34
N ARG A 215 -3.24 45.97 28.56
CA ARG A 215 -1.85 46.32 28.97
C ARG A 215 -1.37 47.69 28.46
N TYR A 216 -2.23 48.43 27.76
CA TYR A 216 -1.99 49.82 27.34
C TYR A 216 -2.99 50.75 28.02
#